data_AF-A0A5N5X171-F1
#
_entry.id   AF-A0A5N5X171-F1
#
_cell.length_a   1.000
_cell.length_b   1.000
_cell.length_c   1.000
_cell.angle_alpha   90.00
_cell.angle_beta   90.00
_cell.angle_gamma   90.00
#
_symmetry.space_group_name_H-M   'P 1'
#
loop_
_entity.id
_entity.type
_entity.pdbx_description
1 polymer ?
#
loop_
_entity_poly.entity_id
_entity_poly.type
_entity_poly.pdbx_seq_one_letter_code
_entity_poly.pdbx_strand_id
1 'polypeptide(L)'
;MTPVTIMGPQLRLLAVAHICLLLCSVFSGVQGSANGLSVLKDDSSEEVDLVSFLSSKTTQRDAMFTEAVQLLESMRSSPSCNRIAASRLVTSCQSIDGKTNNINPEAHIVLEHTRSVYAVRLAICELNGAGTSIPPSCLPVTFPPPRKKGIFGFPPKSKLPVNTADSISAQVLESCLKSLESRPQWWTSYSNSRQNAFIICQASRIESEKEELLSLHKSVVESSRKLNQGLDEALRTAAAESVQHRAFVREVEALNAKLAQDIDETQSRLKAVFEKVFYNIEAKAVSVANTVASVLGRVQDRTTALDKSMQNISAEANKLQYTFREVLEEVLSRNEQIALAQQKDALSHNELALSVRSTLQSLLQDDMARLSQDVKAFDAFIEWLSGRFRLLSERELNISEKRLQKFEVLLEAIRLKAEDLHEVQLQQSETVKVLSTLQEKLQSSIRISQALLDRTATTTANLQAMIGDTTVRYKDSPVWGRLFSTYSRWTVYGLLLSLIASHHVKAALAMLAIGAFHLVTTKIL
;
A
#
# COMPACT_ATOMS: atom_id res chain seq x y z
N MET A 1 -48.37 64.43 -19.51
CA MET A 1 -49.63 64.04 -20.19
C MET A 1 -49.36 62.81 -21.05
N THR A 2 -49.69 61.65 -20.51
CA THR A 2 -49.74 60.33 -21.16
C THR A 2 -50.97 59.63 -20.57
N PRO A 3 -51.85 59.02 -21.38
CA PRO A 3 -53.10 58.48 -20.85
C PRO A 3 -52.85 57.12 -20.20
N VAL A 4 -53.07 57.07 -18.89
CA VAL A 4 -53.20 55.83 -18.12
C VAL A 4 -54.54 55.19 -18.46
N THR A 5 -54.53 54.09 -19.18
CA THR A 5 -55.74 53.31 -19.48
C THR A 5 -56.08 52.47 -18.25
N ILE A 6 -57.17 52.81 -17.58
CA ILE A 6 -57.71 52.11 -16.41
C ILE A 6 -58.28 50.76 -16.90
N MET A 7 -57.59 49.68 -16.56
CA MET A 7 -58.01 48.32 -16.84
C MET A 7 -59.15 47.92 -15.90
N GLY A 8 -60.30 47.54 -16.46
CA GLY A 8 -61.52 47.23 -15.71
C GLY A 8 -61.40 46.03 -14.76
N PRO A 9 -62.22 45.96 -13.69
CA PRO A 9 -62.12 44.97 -12.61
C PRO A 9 -62.26 43.50 -13.08
N GLN A 10 -62.92 43.26 -14.21
CA GLN A 10 -63.08 41.92 -14.79
C GLN A 10 -61.76 41.34 -15.35
N LEU A 11 -60.86 42.19 -15.84
CA LEU A 11 -59.58 41.75 -16.41
C LEU A 11 -58.52 41.48 -15.34
N ARG A 12 -58.65 42.13 -14.16
CA ARG A 12 -57.83 41.81 -12.98
C ARG A 12 -58.23 40.49 -12.33
N LEU A 13 -59.52 40.14 -12.35
CA LEU A 13 -60.01 38.85 -11.83
C LEU A 13 -59.51 37.67 -12.68
N LEU A 14 -59.51 37.82 -14.02
CA LEU A 14 -59.00 36.79 -14.93
C LEU A 14 -57.48 36.61 -14.87
N ALA A 15 -56.73 37.70 -14.69
CA ALA A 15 -55.28 37.62 -14.51
C ALA A 15 -54.89 36.98 -13.16
N VAL A 16 -55.61 37.28 -12.08
CA VAL A 16 -55.39 36.66 -10.76
C VAL A 16 -55.85 35.20 -10.75
N ALA A 17 -56.93 34.85 -11.45
CA ALA A 17 -57.38 33.46 -11.60
C ALA A 17 -56.38 32.62 -12.40
N HIS A 18 -55.80 33.14 -13.48
CA HIS A 18 -54.77 32.43 -14.24
C HIS A 18 -53.46 32.26 -13.47
N ILE A 19 -53.04 33.25 -12.69
CA ILE A 19 -51.86 33.16 -11.82
C ILE A 19 -52.11 32.18 -10.66
N CYS A 20 -53.32 32.14 -10.08
CA CYS A 20 -53.70 31.15 -9.06
C CYS A 20 -53.78 29.71 -9.62
N LEU A 21 -54.28 29.52 -10.84
CA LEU A 21 -54.31 28.22 -11.51
C LEU A 21 -52.91 27.69 -11.84
N LEU A 22 -51.99 28.57 -12.25
CA LEU A 22 -50.58 28.23 -12.48
C LEU A 22 -49.83 27.91 -11.16
N LEU A 23 -50.14 28.61 -10.07
CA LEU A 23 -49.56 28.34 -8.74
C LEU A 23 -50.14 27.07 -8.08
N CYS A 24 -51.42 26.73 -8.31
CA CYS A 24 -52.02 25.50 -7.80
C CYS A 24 -51.51 24.23 -8.50
N SER A 25 -51.10 24.31 -9.78
CA SER A 25 -50.49 23.20 -10.51
C SER A 25 -49.06 22.86 -10.09
N VAL A 26 -48.37 23.76 -9.37
CA VAL A 26 -47.00 23.54 -8.87
C VAL A 26 -46.98 22.97 -7.45
N PHE A 27 -48.07 23.07 -6.68
CA PHE A 27 -48.13 22.63 -5.28
C PHE A 27 -49.10 21.47 -4.97
N SER A 28 -49.88 20.98 -5.93
CA SER A 28 -50.77 19.82 -5.71
C SER A 28 -50.17 18.54 -6.29
N GLY A 29 -49.10 18.08 -5.64
CA GLY A 29 -48.44 16.81 -5.93
C GLY A 29 -48.16 15.98 -4.69
N VAL A 30 -48.77 16.28 -3.54
CA VAL A 30 -48.78 15.41 -2.35
C VAL A 30 -50.10 15.65 -1.62
N GLN A 31 -50.94 14.62 -1.55
CA GLN A 31 -51.63 14.14 -0.33
C GLN A 31 -53.06 13.64 -0.60
N GLY A 32 -53.22 12.35 -0.36
CA GLY A 32 -54.46 11.64 -0.08
C GLY A 32 -54.05 10.19 0.19
N SER A 33 -54.42 9.50 1.26
CA SER A 33 -55.31 9.80 2.37
C SER A 33 -54.96 8.76 3.44
N ALA A 34 -54.85 9.17 4.70
CA ALA A 34 -54.80 8.22 5.82
C ALA A 34 -56.24 7.80 6.15
N ASN A 35 -56.52 6.50 6.07
CA ASN A 35 -57.29 5.76 7.07
C ASN A 35 -57.28 4.25 6.77
N GLY A 36 -56.62 3.49 7.65
CA GLY A 36 -57.20 2.33 8.33
C GLY A 36 -57.35 0.99 7.59
N LEU A 37 -56.40 0.09 7.89
CA LEU A 37 -56.60 -1.32 8.30
C LEU A 37 -56.94 -2.37 7.22
N SER A 38 -55.92 -3.13 6.79
CA SER A 38 -55.79 -4.55 7.17
C SER A 38 -54.48 -5.14 6.66
N VAL A 39 -53.72 -5.67 7.60
CA VAL A 39 -52.58 -6.56 7.40
C VAL A 39 -52.98 -7.71 6.47
N LEU A 40 -52.36 -7.81 5.30
CA LEU A 40 -52.02 -9.11 4.72
C LEU A 40 -50.58 -9.04 4.24
N LYS A 41 -49.74 -9.70 5.02
CA LYS A 41 -48.37 -10.07 4.74
C LYS A 41 -48.39 -10.97 3.52
N ASP A 42 -47.90 -10.49 2.37
CA ASP A 42 -47.35 -11.38 1.36
C ASP A 42 -45.90 -11.00 1.13
N ASP A 43 -45.07 -11.84 1.73
CA ASP A 43 -43.64 -11.75 1.85
C ASP A 43 -43.08 -12.59 0.69
N SER A 44 -43.00 -12.00 -0.49
CA SER A 44 -42.20 -12.55 -1.57
C SER A 44 -41.34 -11.42 -2.14
N SER A 45 -40.29 -11.10 -1.39
CA SER A 45 -39.06 -10.59 -1.97
C SER A 45 -38.67 -11.54 -3.11
N GLU A 46 -38.93 -11.15 -4.36
CA GLU A 46 -38.18 -11.71 -5.49
C GLU A 46 -36.72 -11.33 -5.27
N GLU A 47 -36.02 -12.22 -4.56
CA GLU A 47 -34.58 -12.32 -4.56
C GLU A 47 -34.20 -12.49 -6.03
N VAL A 48 -33.76 -11.39 -6.67
CA VAL A 48 -33.19 -11.43 -8.01
C VAL A 48 -32.15 -12.51 -7.98
N ASP A 49 -32.37 -13.63 -8.67
CA ASP A 49 -31.40 -14.70 -8.73
C ASP A 49 -30.13 -14.14 -9.40
N LEU A 50 -29.12 -13.81 -8.59
CA LEU A 50 -27.86 -13.24 -9.04
C LEU A 50 -27.21 -14.13 -10.12
N VAL A 51 -27.45 -15.44 -10.07
CA VAL A 51 -26.97 -16.39 -11.07
C VAL A 51 -27.65 -16.14 -12.42
N SER A 52 -28.98 -15.96 -12.43
CA SER A 52 -29.74 -15.58 -13.63
C SER A 52 -29.33 -14.21 -14.20
N PHE A 53 -28.96 -13.26 -13.34
CA PHE A 53 -28.49 -11.95 -13.77
C PHE A 53 -27.09 -12.02 -14.41
N LEU A 54 -26.18 -12.80 -13.83
CA LEU A 54 -24.85 -13.02 -14.40
C LEU A 54 -24.92 -13.81 -15.71
N SER A 55 -25.75 -14.86 -15.77
CA SER A 55 -25.92 -15.67 -16.98
C SER A 55 -26.57 -14.87 -18.11
N SER A 56 -27.56 -14.02 -17.81
CA SER A 56 -28.19 -13.14 -18.80
C SER A 56 -27.21 -12.08 -19.32
N LYS A 57 -26.36 -11.50 -18.46
CA LYS A 57 -25.30 -10.57 -18.88
C LYS A 57 -24.26 -11.22 -19.78
N THR A 58 -23.83 -12.45 -19.46
CA THR A 58 -22.91 -13.21 -20.31
C THR A 58 -23.54 -13.52 -21.66
N THR A 59 -24.78 -14.03 -21.67
CA THR A 59 -25.53 -14.33 -22.90
C THR A 59 -25.72 -13.08 -23.77
N GLN A 60 -26.02 -11.93 -23.16
CA GLN A 60 -26.16 -10.66 -23.87
C GLN A 60 -24.85 -10.22 -24.52
N ARG A 61 -23.72 -10.34 -23.81
CA ARG A 61 -22.40 -10.02 -24.37
C ARG A 61 -22.06 -10.94 -25.53
N ASP A 62 -22.26 -12.25 -25.39
CA ASP A 62 -21.97 -13.24 -26.43
C ASP A 62 -22.78 -13.01 -27.70
N ALA A 63 -24.07 -12.64 -27.56
CA ALA A 63 -24.92 -12.26 -28.68
C ALA A 63 -24.38 -11.01 -29.40
N MET A 64 -24.03 -9.95 -28.66
CA MET A 64 -23.45 -8.72 -29.23
C MET A 64 -22.11 -8.98 -29.94
N PHE A 65 -21.24 -9.82 -29.36
CA PHE A 65 -19.99 -10.21 -30.00
C PHE A 65 -20.22 -10.99 -31.29
N THR A 66 -21.15 -11.94 -31.28
CA THR A 66 -21.51 -12.72 -32.47
C THR A 66 -22.01 -11.82 -33.59
N GLU A 67 -22.90 -10.87 -33.27
CA GLU A 67 -23.42 -9.89 -34.22
C GLU A 67 -22.29 -8.98 -34.77
N ALA A 68 -21.42 -8.46 -33.90
CA ALA A 68 -20.28 -7.64 -34.30
C ALA A 68 -19.33 -8.39 -35.24
N VAL A 69 -19.05 -9.67 -34.98
CA VAL A 69 -18.21 -10.52 -35.84
C VAL A 69 -18.86 -10.72 -37.20
N GLN A 70 -20.17 -11.02 -37.24
CA GLN A 70 -20.90 -11.15 -38.50
C GLN A 70 -20.87 -9.87 -39.33
N LEU A 71 -21.06 -8.70 -38.71
CA LEU A 71 -20.95 -7.40 -39.36
C LEU A 71 -19.55 -7.17 -39.93
N LEU A 72 -18.49 -7.44 -39.13
CA LEU A 72 -17.10 -7.29 -39.57
C LEU A 72 -16.73 -8.24 -40.72
N GLU A 73 -17.20 -9.49 -40.69
CA GLU A 73 -17.00 -10.46 -41.75
C GLU A 73 -17.69 -10.05 -43.05
N SER A 74 -18.92 -9.52 -42.98
CA SER A 74 -19.64 -8.99 -44.15
C SER A 74 -18.88 -7.82 -44.80
N MET A 75 -18.27 -6.96 -43.99
CA MET A 75 -17.44 -5.85 -44.45
C MET A 75 -16.08 -6.31 -44.97
N ARG A 76 -15.55 -7.45 -44.50
CA ARG A 76 -14.33 -8.07 -45.01
C ARG A 76 -14.49 -8.52 -46.48
N SER A 77 -15.68 -9.03 -46.83
CA SER A 77 -16.05 -9.39 -48.21
C SER A 77 -16.46 -8.19 -49.09
N SER A 78 -16.61 -7.00 -48.51
CA SER A 78 -17.04 -5.77 -49.20
C SER A 78 -15.89 -5.02 -49.89
N PRO A 79 -16.18 -4.00 -50.73
CA PRO A 79 -15.16 -3.15 -51.35
C PRO A 79 -14.17 -2.55 -50.34
N SER A 80 -12.97 -2.19 -50.81
CA SER A 80 -11.87 -1.70 -49.96
C SER A 80 -12.26 -0.51 -49.05
N CYS A 81 -13.18 0.33 -49.50
CA CYS A 81 -13.73 1.45 -48.72
C CYS A 81 -14.40 0.98 -47.42
N ASN A 82 -15.25 -0.05 -47.48
CA ASN A 82 -15.97 -0.60 -46.32
C ASN A 82 -14.98 -1.24 -45.34
N ARG A 83 -13.97 -1.95 -45.84
CA ARG A 83 -12.91 -2.56 -45.03
C ARG A 83 -12.11 -1.52 -44.25
N ILE A 84 -11.75 -0.41 -44.89
CA ILE A 84 -11.00 0.68 -44.25
C ILE A 84 -11.87 1.38 -43.19
N ALA A 85 -13.16 1.61 -43.49
CA ALA A 85 -14.11 2.18 -42.54
C ALA A 85 -14.22 1.31 -41.27
N ALA A 86 -14.46 0.00 -41.46
CA ALA A 86 -14.59 -0.97 -40.38
C ALA A 86 -13.31 -1.07 -39.53
N SER A 87 -12.14 -1.16 -40.17
CA SER A 87 -10.86 -1.23 -39.47
C SER A 87 -10.59 0.02 -38.62
N ARG A 88 -10.85 1.22 -39.16
CA ARG A 88 -10.68 2.46 -38.38
C ARG A 88 -11.67 2.55 -37.23
N LEU A 89 -12.91 2.12 -37.43
CA LEU A 89 -13.91 2.09 -36.36
C LEU A 89 -13.47 1.23 -35.18
N VAL A 90 -13.03 0.00 -35.45
CA VAL A 90 -12.56 -0.93 -34.40
C VAL A 90 -11.40 -0.30 -33.62
N THR A 91 -10.38 0.21 -34.31
CA THR A 91 -9.22 0.83 -33.66
C THR A 91 -9.60 2.08 -32.86
N SER A 92 -10.46 2.96 -33.41
CA SER A 92 -10.92 4.15 -32.69
C SER A 92 -11.74 3.76 -31.46
N CYS A 93 -12.65 2.79 -31.55
CA CYS A 93 -13.47 2.38 -30.42
C CYS A 93 -12.68 1.64 -29.33
N GLN A 94 -11.62 0.90 -29.68
CA GLN A 94 -10.68 0.34 -28.69
C GLN A 94 -9.89 1.44 -27.95
N SER A 95 -9.55 2.54 -28.63
CA SER A 95 -8.80 3.65 -28.02
C SER A 95 -9.66 4.54 -27.13
N ILE A 96 -10.99 4.50 -27.27
CA ILE A 96 -11.94 5.29 -26.51
C ILE A 96 -12.29 4.51 -25.23
N ASP A 97 -11.53 4.84 -24.20
CA ASP A 97 -11.81 4.57 -22.78
C ASP A 97 -11.48 3.15 -22.28
N GLY A 98 -10.20 2.99 -21.88
CA GLY A 98 -9.65 1.89 -21.05
C GLY A 98 -8.69 2.40 -19.95
N LYS A 99 -8.86 3.66 -19.47
CA LYS A 99 -7.88 4.26 -18.53
C LYS A 99 -8.40 4.88 -17.25
N THR A 100 -9.70 5.10 -17.05
CA THR A 100 -10.19 5.66 -15.79
C THR A 100 -11.61 5.20 -15.47
N ASN A 101 -11.80 4.66 -14.26
CA ASN A 101 -13.09 4.21 -13.70
C ASN A 101 -14.14 5.31 -13.49
N ASN A 102 -13.94 6.51 -14.03
CA ASN A 102 -14.92 7.59 -14.00
C ASN A 102 -15.63 7.60 -15.33
N ILE A 103 -16.97 7.47 -15.30
CA ILE A 103 -17.86 7.71 -16.45
C ILE A 103 -17.57 9.13 -16.93
N ASN A 104 -16.65 9.26 -17.89
CA ASN A 104 -16.26 10.55 -18.42
C ASN A 104 -17.34 10.96 -19.43
N PRO A 105 -18.14 12.01 -19.17
CA PRO A 105 -19.13 12.48 -20.15
C PRO A 105 -18.49 12.80 -21.49
N GLU A 106 -17.20 13.17 -21.50
CA GLU A 106 -16.42 13.40 -22.72
C GLU A 106 -16.19 12.11 -23.54
N ALA A 107 -16.01 10.95 -22.89
CA ALA A 107 -15.81 9.68 -23.59
C ALA A 107 -17.08 9.26 -24.37
N HIS A 108 -18.26 9.56 -23.83
CA HIS A 108 -19.53 9.33 -24.53
C HIS A 108 -19.65 10.23 -25.77
N ILE A 109 -19.30 11.50 -25.66
CA ILE A 109 -19.32 12.46 -26.79
C ILE A 109 -18.36 12.01 -27.89
N VAL A 110 -17.13 11.63 -27.54
CA VAL A 110 -16.14 11.13 -28.49
C VAL A 110 -16.60 9.81 -29.15
N LEU A 111 -17.23 8.93 -28.39
CA LEU A 111 -17.77 7.66 -28.91
C LEU A 111 -18.91 7.89 -29.91
N GLU A 112 -19.87 8.77 -29.58
CA GLU A 112 -20.95 9.14 -30.49
C GLU A 112 -20.44 9.83 -31.75
N HIS A 113 -19.44 10.70 -31.61
CA HIS A 113 -18.77 11.32 -32.73
C HIS A 113 -18.07 10.28 -33.63
N THR A 114 -17.32 9.34 -33.05
CA THR A 114 -16.64 8.26 -33.80
C THR A 114 -17.64 7.37 -34.54
N ARG A 115 -18.75 6.98 -33.89
CA ARG A 115 -19.84 6.20 -34.53
C ARG A 115 -20.41 6.94 -35.73
N SER A 116 -20.62 8.26 -35.58
CA SER A 116 -21.21 9.10 -36.63
C SER A 116 -20.23 9.32 -37.79
N VAL A 117 -18.94 9.53 -37.53
CA VAL A 117 -17.89 9.62 -38.56
C VAL A 117 -17.79 8.32 -39.37
N TYR A 118 -17.79 7.17 -38.72
CA TYR A 118 -17.82 5.89 -39.42
C TYR A 118 -19.07 5.73 -40.26
N ALA A 119 -20.23 6.06 -39.70
CA ALA A 119 -21.51 5.91 -40.39
C ALA A 119 -21.57 6.76 -41.66
N VAL A 120 -21.06 7.99 -41.60
CA VAL A 120 -20.94 8.85 -42.78
C VAL A 120 -19.96 8.27 -43.80
N ARG A 121 -18.80 7.77 -43.36
CA ARG A 121 -17.81 7.17 -44.26
C ARG A 121 -18.35 5.93 -44.96
N LEU A 122 -19.05 5.06 -44.25
CA LEU A 122 -19.67 3.87 -44.82
C LEU A 122 -20.79 4.26 -45.78
N ALA A 123 -21.62 5.25 -45.42
CA ALA A 123 -22.63 5.76 -46.34
C ALA A 123 -22.02 6.29 -47.63
N ILE A 124 -20.94 7.07 -47.55
CA ILE A 124 -20.20 7.54 -48.73
C ILE A 124 -19.68 6.36 -49.57
N CYS A 125 -19.17 5.29 -48.95
CA CYS A 125 -18.75 4.09 -49.67
C CYS A 125 -19.91 3.46 -50.45
N GLU A 126 -21.10 3.38 -49.85
CA GLU A 126 -22.32 2.85 -50.48
C GLU A 126 -22.81 3.76 -51.61
N LEU A 127 -22.77 5.08 -51.44
CA LEU A 127 -23.12 6.03 -52.52
C LEU A 127 -22.22 5.85 -53.73
N ASN A 128 -20.91 5.74 -53.49
CA ASN A 128 -19.94 5.53 -54.56
C ASN A 128 -20.12 4.16 -55.22
N GLY A 129 -20.42 3.11 -54.44
CA GLY A 129 -20.74 1.78 -54.95
C GLY A 129 -22.01 1.74 -55.81
N ALA A 130 -22.99 2.59 -55.49
CA ALA A 130 -24.22 2.78 -56.26
C ALA A 130 -24.08 3.75 -57.45
N GLY A 131 -22.86 4.26 -57.74
CA GLY A 131 -22.62 5.22 -58.82
C GLY A 131 -23.22 6.61 -58.58
N THR A 132 -23.58 6.94 -57.34
CA THR A 132 -24.16 8.24 -56.96
C THR A 132 -23.06 9.24 -56.58
N SER A 133 -23.20 10.50 -57.00
CA SER A 133 -22.26 11.57 -56.65
C SER A 133 -22.27 11.86 -55.14
N ILE A 134 -21.08 11.94 -54.55
CA ILE A 134 -20.89 12.32 -53.14
C ILE A 134 -21.21 13.82 -52.96
N PRO A 135 -22.02 14.22 -51.96
CA PRO A 135 -22.26 15.63 -51.66
C PRO A 135 -20.96 16.41 -51.36
N PRO A 136 -20.79 17.65 -51.86
CA PRO A 136 -19.55 18.42 -51.67
C PRO A 136 -19.15 18.64 -50.20
N SER A 137 -20.15 18.81 -49.33
CA SER A 137 -20.01 18.92 -47.87
C SER A 137 -19.42 17.68 -47.19
N CYS A 138 -19.54 16.51 -47.83
CA CYS A 138 -19.05 15.23 -47.34
C CYS A 138 -17.65 14.87 -47.85
N LEU A 139 -17.11 15.61 -48.83
CA LEU A 139 -15.76 15.38 -49.36
C LEU A 139 -14.67 15.41 -48.27
N PRO A 140 -14.69 16.32 -47.29
CA PRO A 140 -13.67 16.33 -46.22
C PRO A 140 -13.74 15.14 -45.26
N VAL A 141 -14.87 14.40 -45.23
CA VAL A 141 -15.07 13.23 -44.36
C VAL A 141 -14.57 11.93 -45.00
N THR A 142 -14.31 11.95 -46.32
CA THR A 142 -13.77 10.81 -47.08
C THR A 142 -12.39 10.39 -46.59
N PHE A 143 -11.99 9.16 -46.90
CA PHE A 143 -10.64 8.70 -46.62
C PHE A 143 -9.63 9.54 -47.42
N PRO A 144 -8.58 10.09 -46.79
CA PRO A 144 -7.55 10.79 -47.53
C PRO A 144 -6.96 9.85 -48.60
N PRO A 145 -6.76 10.31 -49.84
CA PRO A 145 -6.18 9.48 -50.87
C PRO A 145 -4.81 8.97 -50.39
N PRO A 146 -4.44 7.71 -50.68
CA PRO A 146 -3.11 7.21 -50.35
C PRO A 146 -2.10 8.18 -50.97
N ARG A 147 -1.26 8.80 -50.13
CA ARG A 147 -0.20 9.70 -50.61
C ARG A 147 0.60 8.92 -51.64
N LYS A 148 0.59 9.37 -52.90
CA LYS A 148 1.39 8.76 -53.97
C LYS A 148 2.83 8.69 -53.44
N LYS A 149 3.37 7.47 -53.31
CA LYS A 149 4.81 7.30 -53.05
C LYS A 149 5.54 8.11 -54.11
N GLY A 150 6.29 9.12 -53.69
CA GLY A 150 7.14 9.89 -54.59
C GLY A 150 8.04 8.91 -55.36
N ILE A 151 8.23 9.19 -56.65
CA ILE A 151 9.02 8.35 -57.57
C ILE A 151 10.50 8.24 -57.11
N PHE A 152 10.93 9.06 -56.15
CA PHE A 152 12.19 8.90 -55.42
C PHE A 152 11.96 8.35 -54.01
N GLY A 153 12.41 7.12 -53.80
CA GLY A 153 12.22 6.30 -52.60
C GLY A 153 12.94 6.78 -51.34
N PHE A 154 12.56 7.95 -50.82
CA PHE A 154 12.87 8.32 -49.44
C PHE A 154 11.64 8.07 -48.56
N PRO A 155 11.72 7.16 -47.57
CA PRO A 155 10.63 6.96 -46.64
C PRO A 155 10.50 8.21 -45.76
N PRO A 156 9.34 8.88 -45.69
CA PRO A 156 9.16 9.95 -44.73
C PRO A 156 9.19 9.32 -43.33
N LYS A 157 10.24 9.65 -42.56
CA LYS A 157 10.33 9.38 -41.13
C LYS A 157 9.36 10.31 -40.39
N SER A 158 8.08 10.04 -40.52
CA SER A 158 7.13 10.37 -39.48
C SER A 158 6.23 9.16 -39.30
N LYS A 159 6.48 8.41 -38.22
CA LYS A 159 5.39 7.67 -37.57
C LYS A 159 4.42 8.74 -37.09
N LEU A 160 3.54 9.19 -37.99
CA LEU A 160 2.41 10.00 -37.59
C LEU A 160 1.59 9.10 -36.68
N PRO A 161 1.35 9.48 -35.41
CA PRO A 161 0.43 8.74 -34.57
C PRO A 161 -0.87 8.60 -35.35
N VAL A 162 -1.38 7.37 -35.44
CA VAL A 162 -2.64 7.02 -36.12
C VAL A 162 -3.84 7.84 -35.58
N ASN A 163 -3.66 8.59 -34.50
CA ASN A 163 -4.68 9.34 -33.79
C ASN A 163 -4.89 10.79 -34.27
N THR A 164 -4.05 11.38 -35.13
CA THR A 164 -4.22 12.79 -35.55
C THR A 164 -4.72 13.01 -36.97
N ALA A 165 -4.84 11.95 -37.79
CA ALA A 165 -5.36 12.06 -39.16
C ALA A 165 -6.86 11.77 -39.31
N ASP A 166 -7.56 11.49 -38.20
CA ASP A 166 -8.97 11.08 -38.17
C ASP A 166 -9.89 11.99 -37.35
N SER A 167 -9.36 13.07 -36.74
CA SER A 167 -10.17 14.04 -36.00
C SER A 167 -10.89 14.99 -36.97
N ILE A 168 -11.96 14.49 -37.58
CA ILE A 168 -12.94 15.33 -38.27
C ILE A 168 -13.59 16.24 -37.24
N SER A 169 -13.71 17.55 -37.51
CA SER A 169 -14.39 18.45 -36.59
C SER A 169 -15.91 18.21 -36.64
N ALA A 170 -16.58 18.40 -35.50
CA ALA A 170 -18.03 18.27 -35.42
C ALA A 170 -18.76 19.15 -36.47
N GLN A 171 -18.25 20.36 -36.74
CA GLN A 171 -18.83 21.26 -37.73
C GLN A 171 -18.80 20.70 -39.17
N VAL A 172 -17.70 20.03 -39.54
CA VAL A 172 -17.56 19.39 -40.86
C VAL A 172 -18.50 18.20 -40.96
N LEU A 173 -18.60 17.40 -39.89
CA LEU A 173 -19.50 16.27 -39.81
C LEU A 173 -20.97 16.70 -39.96
N GLU A 174 -21.40 17.72 -39.21
CA GLU A 174 -22.76 18.27 -39.26
C GLU A 174 -23.15 18.78 -40.65
N SER A 175 -22.22 19.46 -41.34
CA SER A 175 -22.45 19.93 -42.72
C SER A 175 -22.71 18.78 -43.69
N CYS A 176 -21.97 17.68 -43.54
CA CYS A 176 -22.19 16.47 -44.32
C CYS A 176 -23.51 15.78 -43.94
N LEU A 177 -23.82 15.65 -42.64
CA LEU A 177 -25.06 15.03 -42.17
C LEU A 177 -26.31 15.73 -42.73
N LYS A 178 -26.36 17.06 -42.70
CA LYS A 178 -27.43 17.84 -43.33
C LYS A 178 -27.59 17.54 -44.82
N SER A 179 -26.49 17.24 -45.50
CA SER A 179 -26.52 16.89 -46.92
C SER A 179 -26.98 15.46 -47.15
N LEU A 180 -26.63 14.52 -46.28
CA LEU A 180 -27.16 13.15 -46.30
C LEU A 180 -28.66 13.12 -45.96
N GLU A 181 -29.15 14.01 -45.09
CA GLU A 181 -30.58 14.14 -44.76
C GLU A 181 -31.42 14.59 -45.96
N SER A 182 -30.83 15.30 -46.93
CA SER A 182 -31.54 15.80 -48.12
C SER A 182 -32.16 14.71 -49.00
N ARG A 183 -31.71 13.44 -48.86
CA ARG A 183 -32.26 12.31 -49.61
C ARG A 183 -32.52 11.09 -48.69
N PRO A 184 -33.73 10.50 -48.70
CA PRO A 184 -34.07 9.38 -47.82
C PRO A 184 -33.12 8.18 -47.92
N GLN A 185 -32.66 7.84 -49.12
CA GLN A 185 -31.74 6.71 -49.35
C GLN A 185 -30.36 6.95 -48.72
N TRP A 186 -29.88 8.20 -48.69
CA TRP A 186 -28.60 8.56 -48.09
C TRP A 186 -28.69 8.52 -46.56
N TRP A 187 -29.78 9.05 -46.01
CA TRP A 187 -30.06 9.00 -44.59
C TRP A 187 -30.26 7.57 -44.07
N THR A 188 -30.89 6.70 -44.86
CA THR A 188 -31.09 5.28 -44.52
C THR A 188 -29.74 4.56 -44.41
N SER A 189 -28.86 4.76 -45.40
CA SER A 189 -27.50 4.22 -45.41
C SER A 189 -26.69 4.66 -44.17
N TYR A 190 -26.73 5.97 -43.85
CA TYR A 190 -26.10 6.51 -42.65
C TYR A 190 -26.67 5.92 -41.36
N SER A 191 -27.98 5.89 -41.20
CA SER A 191 -28.63 5.46 -39.95
C SER A 191 -28.44 3.96 -39.68
N ASN A 192 -28.44 3.12 -40.73
CA ASN A 192 -28.07 1.71 -40.62
C ASN A 192 -26.61 1.54 -40.21
N SER A 193 -25.71 2.28 -40.88
CA SER A 193 -24.29 2.26 -40.56
C SER A 193 -24.00 2.71 -39.13
N ARG A 194 -24.75 3.69 -38.60
CA ARG A 194 -24.60 4.15 -37.21
C ARG A 194 -25.04 3.09 -36.19
N GLN A 195 -26.06 2.30 -36.48
CA GLN A 195 -26.47 1.18 -35.63
C GLN A 195 -25.41 0.07 -35.63
N ASN A 196 -24.88 -0.29 -36.79
CA ASN A 196 -23.75 -1.23 -36.88
C ASN A 196 -22.53 -0.74 -36.09
N ALA A 197 -22.27 0.58 -36.13
CA ALA A 197 -21.20 1.19 -35.37
C ALA A 197 -21.37 1.04 -33.85
N PHE A 198 -22.61 1.12 -33.37
CA PHE A 198 -22.91 0.93 -31.95
C PHE A 198 -22.50 -0.47 -31.47
N ILE A 199 -22.93 -1.51 -32.19
CA ILE A 199 -22.65 -2.92 -31.88
C ILE A 199 -21.15 -3.22 -31.96
N ILE A 200 -20.49 -2.80 -33.05
CA ILE A 200 -19.05 -3.03 -33.25
C ILE A 200 -18.24 -2.32 -32.15
N CYS A 201 -18.57 -1.08 -31.81
CA CYS A 201 -17.85 -0.35 -30.78
C CYS A 201 -18.08 -0.91 -29.39
N GLN A 202 -19.28 -1.41 -29.09
CA GLN A 202 -19.56 -2.06 -27.82
C GLN A 202 -18.73 -3.34 -27.67
N ALA A 203 -18.74 -4.21 -28.69
CA ALA A 203 -17.91 -5.42 -28.69
C ALA A 203 -16.41 -5.10 -28.60
N SER A 204 -15.93 -4.12 -29.38
CA SER A 204 -14.51 -3.74 -29.42
C SER A 204 -14.01 -3.21 -28.07
N ARG A 205 -14.84 -2.46 -27.33
CA ARG A 205 -14.51 -1.96 -25.99
C ARG A 205 -14.49 -3.06 -24.94
N ILE A 206 -15.50 -3.95 -24.95
CA ILE A 206 -15.55 -5.08 -24.01
C ILE A 206 -14.32 -6.00 -24.19
N GLU A 207 -13.87 -6.24 -25.43
CA GLU A 207 -12.66 -7.04 -25.66
C GLU A 207 -11.38 -6.33 -25.17
N SER A 208 -11.31 -5.00 -25.31
CA SER A 208 -10.18 -4.21 -24.77
C SER A 208 -10.13 -4.27 -23.24
N GLU A 209 -11.28 -4.08 -22.58
CA GLU A 209 -11.39 -4.16 -21.11
C GLU A 209 -10.98 -5.54 -20.57
N LYS A 210 -11.34 -6.61 -21.29
CA LYS A 210 -10.97 -7.99 -20.94
C LYS A 210 -9.45 -8.22 -21.02
N GLU A 211 -8.80 -7.73 -22.07
CA GLU A 211 -7.34 -7.87 -22.22
C GLU A 211 -6.59 -7.08 -21.13
N GLU A 212 -7.07 -5.88 -20.78
CA GLU A 212 -6.53 -5.08 -19.67
C GLU A 212 -6.68 -5.82 -18.32
N LEU A 213 -7.85 -6.40 -18.06
CA LEU A 213 -8.11 -7.17 -16.83
C LEU A 213 -7.22 -8.43 -16.73
N LEU A 214 -7.02 -9.13 -17.85
CA LEU A 214 -6.13 -10.29 -17.92
C LEU A 214 -4.67 -9.91 -17.69
N SER A 215 -4.23 -8.80 -18.29
CA SER A 215 -2.88 -8.25 -18.08
C SER A 215 -2.64 -7.86 -16.61
N LEU A 216 -3.63 -7.23 -15.97
CA LEU A 216 -3.58 -6.90 -14.55
C LEU A 216 -3.49 -8.17 -13.68
N HIS A 217 -4.33 -9.18 -13.92
CA HIS A 217 -4.25 -10.47 -13.22
C HIS A 217 -2.87 -11.11 -13.35
N LYS A 218 -2.30 -11.13 -14.56
CA LYS A 218 -0.96 -11.66 -14.80
C LYS A 218 0.10 -10.90 -14.00
N SER A 219 0.01 -9.57 -13.94
CA SER A 219 0.91 -8.73 -13.15
C SER A 219 0.81 -9.01 -11.65
N VAL A 220 -0.41 -9.17 -11.13
CA VAL A 220 -0.67 -9.52 -9.72
C VAL A 220 -0.09 -10.89 -9.38
N VAL A 221 -0.34 -11.91 -10.22
CA VAL A 221 0.18 -13.26 -10.03
C VAL A 221 1.71 -13.27 -10.02
N GLU A 222 2.35 -12.59 -10.97
CA GLU A 222 3.81 -12.51 -11.04
C GLU A 222 4.40 -11.75 -9.85
N SER A 223 3.75 -10.69 -9.39
CA SER A 223 4.17 -9.94 -8.21
C SER A 223 4.04 -10.78 -6.93
N SER A 224 2.95 -11.54 -6.79
CA SER A 224 2.76 -12.48 -5.67
C SER A 224 3.81 -13.59 -5.68
N ARG A 225 4.14 -14.14 -6.85
CA ARG A 225 5.21 -15.13 -7.01
C ARG A 225 6.55 -14.59 -6.53
N LYS A 226 6.92 -13.37 -6.94
CA LYS A 226 8.16 -12.70 -6.50
C LYS A 226 8.17 -12.43 -5.00
N LEU A 227 7.06 -12.01 -4.42
CA LEU A 227 6.94 -11.77 -2.99
C LEU A 227 7.11 -13.07 -2.19
N ASN A 228 6.48 -14.17 -2.61
CA ASN A 228 6.64 -15.48 -1.98
C ASN A 228 8.09 -15.97 -2.08
N GLN A 229 8.76 -15.77 -3.22
CA GLN A 229 10.19 -16.09 -3.37
C GLN A 229 11.07 -15.25 -2.45
N GLY A 230 10.82 -13.94 -2.37
CA GLY A 230 11.55 -13.06 -1.46
C GLY A 230 11.34 -13.41 0.01
N LEU A 231 10.12 -13.80 0.39
CA LEU A 231 9.80 -14.25 1.74
C LEU A 231 10.51 -15.58 2.09
N ASP A 232 10.47 -16.55 1.19
CA ASP A 232 11.13 -17.85 1.36
C ASP A 232 12.66 -17.67 1.49
N GLU A 233 13.26 -16.81 0.67
CA GLU A 233 14.68 -16.48 0.76
C GLU A 233 15.04 -15.76 2.07
N ALA A 234 14.21 -14.81 2.50
CA ALA A 234 14.39 -14.11 3.76
C ALA A 234 14.30 -15.08 4.95
N LEU A 235 13.35 -16.02 4.93
CA LEU A 235 13.20 -17.05 5.95
C LEU A 235 14.40 -18.00 5.98
N ARG A 236 14.91 -18.45 4.81
CA ARG A 236 16.13 -19.27 4.75
C ARG A 236 17.35 -18.52 5.29
N THR A 237 17.51 -17.27 4.91
CA THR A 237 18.62 -16.43 5.38
C THR A 237 18.56 -16.24 6.89
N ALA A 238 17.38 -15.89 7.43
CA ALA A 238 17.19 -15.73 8.86
C ALA A 238 17.44 -17.05 9.64
N ALA A 239 17.03 -18.19 9.08
CA ALA A 239 17.32 -19.50 9.68
C ALA A 239 18.83 -19.80 9.71
N ALA A 240 19.54 -19.51 8.61
CA ALA A 240 21.00 -19.69 8.53
C ALA A 240 21.75 -18.77 9.51
N GLU A 241 21.39 -17.49 9.56
CA GLU A 241 21.96 -16.54 10.52
C GLU A 241 21.68 -16.94 11.97
N SER A 242 20.48 -17.46 12.27
CA SER A 242 20.13 -17.96 13.61
C SER A 242 21.02 -19.13 14.04
N VAL A 243 21.31 -20.08 13.14
CA VAL A 243 22.23 -21.19 13.41
C VAL A 243 23.64 -20.68 13.68
N GLN A 244 24.14 -19.72 12.88
CA GLN A 244 25.46 -19.13 13.08
C GLN A 244 25.55 -18.36 14.41
N HIS A 245 24.50 -17.61 14.76
CA HIS A 245 24.41 -16.94 16.05
C HIS A 245 24.42 -17.92 17.22
N ARG A 246 23.69 -19.03 17.15
CA ARG A 246 23.73 -20.07 18.20
C ARG A 246 25.11 -20.71 18.32
N ALA A 247 25.79 -20.97 17.21
CA ALA A 247 27.14 -21.50 17.22
C ALA A 247 28.11 -20.53 17.92
N PHE A 248 28.05 -19.24 17.57
CA PHE A 248 28.84 -18.22 18.23
C PHE A 248 28.56 -18.12 19.74
N VAL A 249 27.28 -18.12 20.15
CA VAL A 249 26.91 -18.09 21.58
C VAL A 249 27.48 -19.30 22.32
N ARG A 250 27.45 -20.51 21.73
CA ARG A 250 28.06 -21.70 22.34
C ARG A 250 29.56 -21.59 22.51
N GLU A 251 30.28 -21.02 21.55
CA GLU A 251 31.72 -20.79 21.66
C GLU A 251 32.04 -19.77 22.76
N VAL A 252 31.22 -18.72 22.90
CA VAL A 252 31.35 -17.74 23.99
C VAL A 252 31.08 -18.38 25.35
N GLU A 253 30.03 -19.21 25.47
CA GLU A 253 29.74 -19.97 26.70
C GLU A 253 30.90 -20.90 27.08
N ALA A 254 31.46 -21.63 26.10
CA ALA A 254 32.61 -22.50 26.33
C ALA A 254 33.86 -21.72 26.78
N LEU A 255 34.11 -20.56 26.18
CA LEU A 255 35.22 -19.69 26.56
C LEU A 255 35.04 -19.11 27.97
N ASN A 256 33.82 -18.70 28.34
CA ASN A 256 33.49 -18.24 29.68
C ASN A 256 33.66 -19.35 30.72
N ALA A 257 33.21 -20.57 30.42
CA ALA A 257 33.39 -21.72 31.30
C ALA A 257 34.87 -22.04 31.53
N LYS A 258 35.68 -22.01 30.45
CA LYS A 258 37.13 -22.21 30.55
C LYS A 258 37.80 -21.10 31.36
N LEU A 259 37.41 -19.84 31.16
CA LEU A 259 37.95 -18.72 31.92
C LEU A 259 37.64 -18.85 33.41
N ALA A 260 36.41 -19.26 33.77
CA ALA A 260 36.05 -19.50 35.16
C ALA A 260 36.88 -20.61 35.80
N GLN A 261 37.15 -21.69 35.06
CA GLN A 261 38.04 -22.77 35.50
C GLN A 261 39.47 -22.29 35.70
N ASP A 262 40.04 -21.53 34.75
CA ASP A 262 41.40 -20.98 34.86
C ASP A 262 41.53 -20.04 36.06
N ILE A 263 40.48 -19.26 36.38
CA ILE A 263 40.42 -18.40 37.57
C ILE A 263 40.44 -19.25 38.86
N ASP A 264 39.65 -20.32 38.94
CA ASP A 264 39.61 -21.19 40.11
C ASP A 264 40.94 -21.93 40.32
N GLU A 265 41.56 -22.39 39.24
CA GLU A 265 42.88 -23.02 39.27
C GLU A 265 43.98 -22.03 39.71
N THR A 266 43.96 -20.80 39.18
CA THR A 266 44.91 -19.76 39.59
C THR A 266 44.70 -19.33 41.04
N GLN A 267 43.46 -19.20 41.50
CA GLN A 267 43.14 -18.96 42.92
C GLN A 267 43.68 -20.08 43.81
N SER A 268 43.49 -21.34 43.41
CA SER A 268 44.00 -22.51 44.13
C SER A 268 45.53 -22.53 44.17
N ARG A 269 46.21 -22.25 43.05
CA ARG A 269 47.67 -22.12 43.01
C ARG A 269 48.16 -20.97 43.90
N LEU A 270 47.49 -19.83 43.89
CA LEU A 270 47.82 -18.70 44.76
C LEU A 270 47.68 -19.07 46.23
N LYS A 271 46.58 -19.73 46.62
CA LYS A 271 46.38 -20.21 47.99
C LYS A 271 47.51 -21.16 48.42
N ALA A 272 47.87 -22.12 47.57
CA ALA A 272 48.97 -23.05 47.86
C ALA A 272 50.33 -22.34 48.01
N VAL A 273 50.59 -21.32 47.19
CA VAL A 273 51.80 -20.50 47.33
C VAL A 273 51.79 -19.75 48.65
N PHE A 274 50.66 -19.13 49.03
CA PHE A 274 50.52 -18.43 50.30
C PHE A 274 50.71 -19.36 51.51
N GLU A 275 50.08 -20.54 51.52
CA GLU A 275 50.27 -21.53 52.57
C GLU A 275 51.74 -21.95 52.71
N LYS A 276 52.44 -22.15 51.59
CA LYS A 276 53.86 -22.50 51.58
C LYS A 276 54.75 -21.39 52.13
N VAL A 277 54.43 -20.13 51.82
CA VAL A 277 55.15 -18.96 52.35
C VAL A 277 54.94 -18.85 53.85
N PHE A 278 53.69 -18.95 54.33
CA PHE A 278 53.39 -18.90 55.76
C PHE A 278 54.09 -20.02 56.53
N TYR A 279 54.04 -21.26 56.03
CA TYR A 279 54.73 -22.39 56.66
C TYR A 279 56.25 -22.17 56.75
N ASN A 280 56.88 -21.64 55.69
CA ASN A 280 58.31 -21.35 55.68
C ASN A 280 58.69 -20.20 56.64
N ILE A 281 57.83 -19.18 56.78
CA ILE A 281 58.03 -18.08 57.72
C ILE A 281 57.94 -18.60 59.16
N GLU A 282 56.91 -19.39 59.47
CA GLU A 282 56.70 -19.96 60.80
C GLU A 282 57.86 -20.90 61.19
N ALA A 283 58.25 -21.81 60.29
CA ALA A 283 59.38 -22.71 60.53
C ALA A 283 60.70 -21.95 60.77
N LYS A 284 60.95 -20.88 60.01
CA LYS A 284 62.13 -20.03 60.21
C LYS A 284 62.03 -19.22 61.51
N ALA A 285 60.87 -18.70 61.87
CA ALA A 285 60.65 -17.97 63.12
C ALA A 285 60.88 -18.88 64.34
N VAL A 286 60.37 -20.11 64.31
CA VAL A 286 60.62 -21.13 65.34
C VAL A 286 62.11 -21.47 65.41
N SER A 287 62.79 -21.61 64.27
CA SER A 287 64.24 -21.84 64.24
C SER A 287 65.04 -20.67 64.86
N VAL A 288 64.66 -19.43 64.57
CA VAL A 288 65.28 -18.23 65.16
C VAL A 288 65.01 -18.18 66.66
N ALA A 289 63.77 -18.40 67.10
CA ALA A 289 63.40 -18.43 68.52
C ALA A 289 64.18 -19.51 69.29
N ASN A 290 64.29 -20.73 68.73
CA ASN A 290 65.08 -21.81 69.32
C ASN A 290 66.57 -21.47 69.39
N THR A 291 67.11 -20.80 68.37
CA THR A 291 68.50 -20.34 68.36
C THR A 291 68.73 -19.30 69.45
N VAL A 292 67.86 -18.30 69.55
CA VAL A 292 67.92 -17.25 70.59
C VAL A 292 67.77 -17.85 71.99
N ALA A 293 66.82 -18.77 72.20
CA ALA A 293 66.63 -19.47 73.46
C ALA A 293 67.87 -20.29 73.86
N SER A 294 68.50 -20.98 72.91
CA SER A 294 69.75 -21.73 73.16
C SER A 294 70.93 -20.81 73.52
N VAL A 295 70.99 -19.61 72.93
CA VAL A 295 72.01 -18.61 73.25
C VAL A 295 71.78 -18.02 74.64
N LEU A 296 70.54 -17.64 74.97
CA LEU A 296 70.18 -17.15 76.30
C LEU A 296 70.42 -18.21 77.37
N GLY A 297 70.06 -19.48 77.11
CA GLY A 297 70.35 -20.60 78.00
C GLY A 297 71.84 -20.75 78.28
N ARG A 298 72.69 -20.73 77.24
CA ARG A 298 74.15 -20.78 77.40
C ARG A 298 74.73 -19.59 78.16
N VAL A 299 74.17 -18.39 77.98
CA VAL A 299 74.57 -17.19 78.73
C VAL A 299 74.18 -17.33 80.19
N GLN A 300 72.97 -17.79 80.49
CA GLN A 300 72.49 -17.98 81.84
C GLN A 300 73.25 -19.10 82.58
N ASP A 301 73.60 -20.18 81.90
CA ASP A 301 74.47 -21.24 82.43
C ASP A 301 75.88 -20.70 82.72
N ARG A 302 76.42 -19.81 81.86
CA ARG A 302 77.70 -19.14 82.11
C ARG A 302 77.62 -18.14 83.27
N THR A 303 76.53 -17.39 83.39
CA THR A 303 76.33 -16.45 84.50
C THR A 303 76.16 -17.17 85.83
N THR A 304 75.44 -18.29 85.87
CA THR A 304 75.30 -19.12 87.09
C THR A 304 76.59 -19.86 87.43
N ALA A 305 77.36 -20.32 86.44
CA ALA A 305 78.70 -20.86 86.68
C ALA A 305 79.68 -19.80 87.19
N LEU A 306 79.57 -18.57 86.71
CA LEU A 306 80.35 -17.42 87.20
C LEU A 306 79.95 -17.04 88.62
N ASP A 307 78.65 -16.99 88.94
CA ASP A 307 78.13 -16.71 90.29
C ASP A 307 78.56 -17.79 91.30
N LYS A 308 78.54 -19.06 90.87
CA LYS A 308 79.04 -20.21 91.66
C LYS A 308 80.56 -20.14 91.87
N SER A 309 81.31 -19.67 90.88
CA SER A 309 82.75 -19.39 91.03
C SER A 309 82.99 -18.23 92.00
N MET A 310 82.17 -17.18 91.94
CA MET A 310 82.27 -15.99 92.78
C MET A 310 81.92 -16.30 94.26
N GLN A 311 80.95 -17.19 94.51
CA GLN A 311 80.66 -17.72 95.85
C GLN A 311 81.75 -18.68 96.37
N ASN A 312 82.39 -19.45 95.49
CA ASN A 312 83.51 -20.31 95.85
C ASN A 312 84.78 -19.49 96.19
N ILE A 313 85.01 -18.39 95.47
CA ILE A 313 86.07 -17.41 95.75
C ILE A 313 85.81 -16.68 97.08
N SER A 314 84.55 -16.41 97.41
CA SER A 314 84.11 -15.85 98.71
C SER A 314 84.33 -16.83 99.88
N ALA A 315 84.15 -18.14 99.67
CA ALA A 315 84.40 -19.16 100.70
C ALA A 315 85.90 -19.42 100.96
N GLU A 316 86.77 -19.20 99.97
CA GLU A 316 88.23 -19.35 100.08
C GLU A 316 88.93 -18.08 100.61
N ALA A 317 88.26 -16.92 100.58
CA ALA A 317 88.82 -15.61 100.98
C ALA A 317 89.12 -15.47 102.49
N ASN A 318 88.57 -16.34 103.35
CA ASN A 318 88.94 -16.41 104.77
C ASN A 318 90.13 -17.34 105.05
N LYS A 319 90.68 -18.03 104.04
CA LYS A 319 91.76 -19.02 104.21
C LYS A 319 93.06 -18.67 103.45
N LEU A 320 93.08 -17.57 102.70
CA LEU A 320 94.20 -17.19 101.82
C LEU A 320 94.93 -15.90 102.26
N GLN A 321 95.00 -15.66 103.58
CA GLN A 321 95.85 -14.59 104.15
C GLN A 321 97.29 -15.05 104.45
N TYR A 322 97.65 -16.32 104.17
CA TYR A 322 98.97 -16.87 104.48
C TYR A 322 99.82 -17.29 103.25
N THR A 323 99.22 -17.40 102.06
CA THR A 323 99.87 -17.93 100.84
C THR A 323 100.16 -16.86 99.79
N PHE A 324 100.22 -15.59 100.19
CA PHE A 324 100.44 -14.43 99.30
C PHE A 324 101.89 -14.26 98.82
N ARG A 325 102.79 -15.19 99.14
CA ARG A 325 104.23 -15.05 98.83
C ARG A 325 104.77 -16.03 97.80
N GLU A 326 103.98 -17.01 97.36
CA GLU A 326 104.40 -18.03 96.38
C GLU A 326 103.81 -17.81 94.97
N VAL A 327 102.76 -16.98 94.85
CA VAL A 327 102.02 -16.76 93.59
C VAL A 327 102.63 -15.65 92.70
N LEU A 328 103.53 -14.82 93.23
CA LEU A 328 104.12 -13.72 92.47
C LEU A 328 105.08 -14.19 91.35
N GLU A 329 105.45 -15.47 91.35
CA GLU A 329 106.27 -16.10 90.32
C GLU A 329 105.43 -16.81 89.23
N GLU A 330 104.19 -17.22 89.54
CA GLU A 330 103.27 -17.85 88.58
C GLU A 330 102.58 -16.81 87.65
N VAL A 331 102.39 -15.58 88.14
CA VAL A 331 101.75 -14.47 87.40
C VAL A 331 102.56 -14.05 86.16
N LEU A 332 103.87 -14.30 86.10
CA LEU A 332 104.67 -14.01 84.91
C LEU A 332 104.53 -15.06 83.80
N SER A 333 104.04 -16.28 84.09
CA SER A 333 103.87 -17.35 83.09
C SER A 333 102.50 -17.40 82.41
N ARG A 334 101.49 -16.67 82.93
CA ARG A 334 100.10 -16.69 82.42
C ARG A 334 99.72 -15.55 81.48
N ASN A 335 100.68 -14.76 81.00
CA ASN A 335 100.39 -13.58 80.18
C ASN A 335 100.09 -13.92 78.70
N GLU A 336 100.44 -15.12 78.23
CA GLU A 336 100.26 -15.52 76.83
C GLU A 336 98.87 -16.12 76.54
N GLN A 337 98.28 -16.83 77.51
CA GLN A 337 96.99 -17.51 77.33
C GLN A 337 95.77 -16.58 77.38
N ILE A 338 95.86 -15.46 78.11
CA ILE A 338 94.76 -14.49 78.23
C ILE A 338 94.66 -13.61 76.97
N ALA A 339 95.80 -13.21 76.39
CA ALA A 339 95.82 -12.45 75.14
C ALA A 339 95.30 -13.27 73.95
N LEU A 340 95.63 -14.57 73.88
CA LEU A 340 95.13 -15.49 72.85
C LEU A 340 93.62 -15.77 72.99
N ALA A 341 93.11 -15.88 74.22
CA ALA A 341 91.68 -16.08 74.46
C ALA A 341 90.84 -14.85 74.06
N GLN A 342 91.30 -13.63 74.38
CA GLN A 342 90.61 -12.39 73.99
C GLN A 342 90.67 -12.14 72.48
N GLN A 343 91.79 -12.46 71.82
CA GLN A 343 91.92 -12.30 70.37
C GLN A 343 91.01 -13.27 69.59
N LYS A 344 90.88 -14.51 70.07
CA LYS A 344 90.02 -15.53 69.45
C LYS A 344 88.52 -15.20 69.59
N ASP A 345 88.12 -14.63 70.72
CA ASP A 345 86.74 -14.18 70.95
C ASP A 345 86.41 -12.96 70.08
N ALA A 346 87.31 -11.98 69.97
CA ALA A 346 87.14 -10.80 69.13
C ALA A 346 87.04 -11.14 67.63
N LEU A 347 87.83 -12.11 67.15
CA LEU A 347 87.76 -12.59 65.76
C LEU A 347 86.45 -13.34 65.47
N SER A 348 86.00 -14.21 66.39
CA SER A 348 84.74 -14.94 66.24
C SER A 348 83.51 -14.02 66.26
N HIS A 349 83.52 -12.98 67.09
CA HIS A 349 82.45 -11.98 67.12
C HIS A 349 82.40 -11.13 65.85
N ASN A 350 83.56 -10.79 65.28
CA ASN A 350 83.63 -10.02 64.05
C ASN A 350 83.19 -10.84 62.83
N GLU A 351 83.58 -12.11 62.75
CA GLU A 351 83.13 -13.03 61.68
C GLU A 351 81.61 -13.23 61.72
N LEU A 352 81.04 -13.39 62.92
CA LEU A 352 79.59 -13.49 63.10
C LEU A 352 78.86 -12.20 62.68
N ALA A 353 79.38 -11.03 63.09
CA ALA A 353 78.79 -9.75 62.72
C ALA A 353 78.86 -9.49 61.20
N LEU A 354 79.97 -9.86 60.56
CA LEU A 354 80.14 -9.76 59.11
C LEU A 354 79.22 -10.73 58.35
N SER A 355 79.07 -11.96 58.84
CA SER A 355 78.14 -12.95 58.29
C SER A 355 76.70 -12.45 58.39
N VAL A 356 76.25 -12.02 59.57
CA VAL A 356 74.88 -11.49 59.76
C VAL A 356 74.63 -10.27 58.87
N ARG A 357 75.58 -9.33 58.79
CA ARG A 357 75.48 -8.15 57.93
C ARG A 357 75.38 -8.53 56.45
N SER A 358 76.19 -9.49 56.00
CA SER A 358 76.18 -10.01 54.64
C SER A 358 74.81 -10.64 54.29
N THR A 359 74.27 -11.48 55.16
CA THR A 359 72.98 -12.14 54.93
C THR A 359 71.82 -11.15 54.92
N LEU A 360 71.83 -10.16 55.83
CA LEU A 360 70.81 -9.09 55.86
C LEU A 360 70.88 -8.21 54.61
N GLN A 361 72.09 -7.89 54.15
CA GLN A 361 72.29 -7.08 52.96
C GLN A 361 71.88 -7.84 51.69
N SER A 362 72.18 -9.13 51.60
CA SER A 362 71.69 -10.03 50.54
C SER A 362 70.16 -10.11 50.50
N LEU A 363 69.51 -10.28 51.66
CA LEU A 363 68.04 -10.33 51.78
C LEU A 363 67.39 -9.00 51.39
N LEU A 364 67.96 -7.87 51.81
CA LEU A 364 67.41 -6.55 51.49
C LEU A 364 67.63 -6.15 50.02
N GLN A 365 68.72 -6.58 49.38
CA GLN A 365 68.99 -6.20 47.99
C GLN A 365 68.34 -7.13 46.97
N ASP A 366 68.48 -8.45 47.10
CA ASP A 366 68.06 -9.38 46.04
C ASP A 366 66.55 -9.66 46.10
N ASP A 367 66.01 -9.95 47.30
CA ASP A 367 64.59 -10.28 47.43
C ASP A 367 63.68 -9.05 47.27
N MET A 368 64.14 -7.87 47.69
CA MET A 368 63.38 -6.63 47.52
C MET A 368 63.40 -6.13 46.06
N ALA A 369 64.49 -6.38 45.33
CA ALA A 369 64.55 -6.13 43.89
C ALA A 369 63.63 -7.07 43.09
N ARG A 370 63.62 -8.37 43.42
CA ARG A 370 62.68 -9.33 42.81
C ARG A 370 61.23 -8.98 43.09
N LEU A 371 60.89 -8.68 44.35
CA LEU A 371 59.53 -8.27 44.72
C LEU A 371 59.10 -7.00 43.99
N SER A 372 60.00 -6.01 43.86
CA SER A 372 59.71 -4.78 43.10
C SER A 372 59.44 -5.06 41.62
N GLN A 373 60.18 -6.00 41.03
CA GLN A 373 60.02 -6.37 39.63
C GLN A 373 58.71 -7.13 39.38
N ASP A 374 58.32 -8.02 40.30
CA ASP A 374 57.03 -8.72 40.25
C ASP A 374 55.84 -7.76 40.41
N VAL A 375 55.95 -6.76 41.30
CA VAL A 375 54.92 -5.72 41.46
C VAL A 375 54.77 -4.86 40.19
N LYS A 376 55.89 -4.50 39.52
CA LYS A 376 55.85 -3.77 38.25
C LYS A 376 55.22 -4.60 37.12
N ALA A 377 55.50 -5.90 37.08
CA ALA A 377 54.89 -6.80 36.10
C ALA A 377 53.37 -6.92 36.32
N PHE A 378 52.93 -6.95 37.58
CA PHE A 378 51.52 -6.95 37.94
C PHE A 378 50.81 -5.65 37.56
N ASP A 379 51.42 -4.49 37.83
CA ASP A 379 50.89 -3.17 37.47
C ASP A 379 50.68 -3.04 35.95
N ALA A 380 51.68 -3.46 35.16
CA ALA A 380 51.58 -3.48 33.70
C ALA A 380 50.46 -4.40 33.17
N PHE A 381 50.21 -5.53 33.86
CA PHE A 381 49.12 -6.43 33.51
C PHE A 381 47.74 -5.83 33.80
N ILE A 382 47.58 -5.14 34.94
CA ILE A 382 46.35 -4.43 35.30
C ILE A 382 46.06 -3.29 34.33
N GLU A 383 47.08 -2.52 33.95
CA GLU A 383 46.93 -1.43 32.98
C GLU A 383 46.50 -1.95 31.60
N TRP A 384 47.07 -3.07 31.15
CA TRP A 384 46.66 -3.75 29.92
C TRP A 384 45.21 -4.25 29.96
N LEU A 385 44.80 -4.89 31.07
CA LEU A 385 43.42 -5.36 31.24
C LEU A 385 42.42 -4.20 31.25
N SER A 386 42.73 -3.12 31.96
CA SER A 386 41.91 -1.90 32.00
C SER A 386 41.75 -1.28 30.60
N GLY A 387 42.84 -1.19 29.84
CA GLY A 387 42.81 -0.70 28.46
C GLY A 387 41.94 -1.57 27.54
N ARG A 388 41.99 -2.88 27.70
CA ARG A 388 41.20 -3.83 26.89
C ARG A 388 39.72 -3.81 27.25
N PHE A 389 39.39 -3.66 28.53
CA PHE A 389 38.00 -3.53 28.99
C PHE A 389 37.37 -2.23 28.48
N ARG A 390 38.12 -1.13 28.49
CA ARG A 390 37.69 0.16 27.92
C ARG A 390 37.39 0.05 26.41
N LEU A 391 38.29 -0.58 25.64
CA LEU A 391 38.08 -0.80 24.20
C LEU A 391 36.86 -1.70 23.90
N LEU A 392 36.64 -2.74 24.71
CA LEU A 392 35.46 -3.62 24.56
C LEU A 392 34.17 -2.88 24.90
N SER A 393 34.15 -2.13 26.00
CA SER A 393 32.98 -1.36 26.43
C SER A 393 32.62 -0.25 25.45
N GLU A 394 33.61 0.48 24.93
CA GLU A 394 33.40 1.53 23.92
C GLU A 394 32.91 0.97 22.58
N ARG A 395 33.41 -0.22 22.18
CA ARG A 395 32.97 -0.90 20.95
C ARG A 395 31.55 -1.43 21.06
N GLU A 396 31.16 -1.96 22.22
CA GLU A 396 29.81 -2.48 22.44
C GLU A 396 28.77 -1.35 22.43
N LEU A 397 29.05 -0.23 23.11
CA LEU A 397 28.18 0.94 23.13
C LEU A 397 27.96 1.51 21.71
N ASN A 398 29.03 1.72 20.94
CA ASN A 398 28.93 2.28 19.58
C ASN A 398 28.20 1.33 18.60
N ILE A 399 28.36 0.01 18.74
CA ILE A 399 27.60 -0.97 17.94
C ILE A 399 26.12 -0.95 18.32
N SER A 400 25.81 -0.88 19.62
CA SER A 400 24.43 -0.83 20.12
C SER A 400 23.72 0.44 19.67
N GLU A 401 24.39 1.60 19.73
CA GLU A 401 23.87 2.90 19.30
C GLU A 401 23.59 2.94 17.79
N LYS A 402 24.53 2.45 16.96
CA LYS A 402 24.32 2.36 15.50
C LYS A 402 23.17 1.43 15.12
N ARG A 403 22.99 0.33 15.86
CA ARG A 403 21.85 -0.57 15.66
C ARG A 403 20.54 0.09 16.04
N LEU A 404 20.52 0.84 17.14
CA LEU A 404 19.36 1.61 17.59
C LEU A 404 18.97 2.70 16.58
N GLN A 405 19.93 3.48 16.10
CA GLN A 405 19.68 4.49 15.06
C GLN A 405 19.13 3.85 13.77
N LYS A 406 19.69 2.71 13.35
CA LYS A 406 19.22 2.00 12.15
C LYS A 406 17.80 1.44 12.33
N PHE A 407 17.48 0.99 13.55
CA PHE A 407 16.15 0.52 13.91
C PHE A 407 15.14 1.68 13.91
N GLU A 408 15.50 2.82 14.47
CA GLU A 408 14.66 4.03 14.49
C GLU A 408 14.33 4.53 13.08
N VAL A 409 15.32 4.57 12.18
CA VAL A 409 15.10 4.91 10.76
C VAL A 409 14.16 3.93 10.06
N LEU A 410 14.29 2.62 10.33
CA LEU A 410 13.40 1.61 9.77
C LEU A 410 11.98 1.73 10.32
N LEU A 411 11.84 2.05 11.61
CA LEU A 411 10.55 2.18 12.27
C LEU A 411 9.79 3.40 11.73
N GLU A 412 10.50 4.49 11.45
CA GLU A 412 9.90 5.69 10.86
C GLU A 412 9.46 5.45 9.40
N ALA A 413 10.26 4.71 8.63
CA ALA A 413 9.87 4.32 7.27
C ALA A 413 8.63 3.40 7.26
N ILE A 414 8.51 2.49 8.23
CA ILE A 414 7.33 1.64 8.39
C ILE A 414 6.11 2.47 8.80
N ARG A 415 6.28 3.42 9.72
CA ARG A 415 5.22 4.31 10.17
C ARG A 415 4.65 5.12 9.01
N LEU A 416 5.50 5.78 8.22
CA LEU A 416 5.08 6.56 7.05
C LEU A 416 4.31 5.70 6.04
N LYS A 417 4.77 4.47 5.81
CA LYS A 417 4.11 3.54 4.88
C LYS A 417 2.76 3.05 5.41
N ALA A 418 2.61 2.92 6.73
CA ALA A 418 1.34 2.57 7.36
C ALA A 418 0.34 3.74 7.31
N GLU A 419 0.82 4.98 7.48
CA GLU A 419 0.01 6.19 7.34
C GLU A 419 -0.49 6.36 5.89
N ASP A 420 0.37 6.18 4.88
CA ASP A 420 0.01 6.19 3.45
C ASP A 420 -1.05 5.11 3.12
N LEU A 421 -0.84 3.88 3.62
CA LEU A 421 -1.81 2.80 3.43
C LEU A 421 -3.17 3.12 4.09
N HIS A 422 -3.15 3.75 5.27
CA HIS A 422 -4.37 4.13 5.97
C HIS A 422 -5.14 5.21 5.21
N GLU A 423 -4.45 6.22 4.66
CA GLU A 423 -5.04 7.27 3.85
C GLU A 423 -5.74 6.68 2.60
N VAL A 424 -5.05 5.78 1.90
CA VAL A 424 -5.62 5.08 0.73
C VAL A 424 -6.85 4.24 1.11
N GLN A 425 -6.82 3.53 2.25
CA GLN A 425 -7.98 2.78 2.73
C GLN A 425 -9.18 3.68 3.05
N LEU A 426 -8.93 4.85 3.61
CA LEU A 426 -9.98 5.81 3.96
C LEU A 426 -10.64 6.36 2.70
N GLN A 427 -9.83 6.70 1.69
CA GLN A 427 -10.30 7.14 0.38
C GLN A 427 -11.09 6.04 -0.36
N GLN A 428 -10.68 4.78 -0.21
CA GLN A 428 -11.40 3.63 -0.75
C GLN A 428 -12.76 3.41 -0.05
N SER A 429 -12.82 3.58 1.27
CA SER A 429 -14.08 3.53 2.02
C SER A 429 -15.04 4.65 1.59
N GLU A 430 -14.53 5.87 1.39
CA GLU A 430 -15.36 7.00 0.94
C GLU A 430 -15.90 6.79 -0.48
N THR A 431 -15.07 6.32 -1.41
CA THR A 431 -15.51 5.98 -2.77
C THR A 431 -16.54 4.85 -2.79
N VAL A 432 -16.39 3.83 -1.93
CA VAL A 432 -17.40 2.76 -1.77
C VAL A 432 -18.72 3.31 -1.22
N LYS A 433 -18.67 4.23 -0.24
CA LYS A 433 -19.89 4.90 0.27
C LYS A 433 -20.59 5.71 -0.81
N VAL A 434 -19.84 6.48 -1.61
CA VAL A 434 -20.41 7.24 -2.73
C VAL A 434 -21.04 6.31 -3.77
N LEU A 435 -20.37 5.21 -4.10
CA LEU A 435 -20.90 4.20 -5.03
C LEU A 435 -22.19 3.56 -4.50
N SER A 436 -22.26 3.22 -3.21
CA SER A 436 -23.46 2.66 -2.59
C SER A 436 -24.65 3.65 -2.59
N THR A 437 -24.37 4.92 -2.31
CA THR A 437 -25.40 5.99 -2.32
C THR A 437 -25.93 6.23 -3.73
N LEU A 438 -25.06 6.14 -4.74
CA LEU A 438 -25.44 6.25 -6.15
C LEU A 438 -26.27 5.04 -6.58
N GLN A 439 -25.91 3.84 -6.13
CA GLN A 439 -26.65 2.61 -6.40
C GLN A 439 -28.05 2.65 -5.79
N GLU A 440 -28.22 3.13 -4.56
CA GLU A 440 -29.54 3.32 -3.94
C GLU A 440 -30.42 4.30 -4.72
N LYS A 441 -29.84 5.42 -5.18
CA LYS A 441 -30.56 6.39 -6.02
C LYS A 441 -30.98 5.79 -7.36
N LEU A 442 -30.13 4.98 -7.98
CA LEU A 442 -30.44 4.28 -9.22
C LEU A 442 -31.54 3.22 -9.01
N GLN A 443 -31.49 2.48 -7.91
CA GLN A 443 -32.52 1.49 -7.59
C GLN A 443 -33.88 2.15 -7.33
N SER A 444 -33.88 3.31 -6.67
CA SER A 444 -35.10 4.11 -6.48
C SER A 444 -35.69 4.60 -7.80
N SER A 445 -34.86 5.13 -8.72
CA SER A 445 -35.34 5.61 -10.01
C SER A 445 -35.87 4.48 -10.91
N ILE A 446 -35.25 3.29 -10.83
CA ILE A 446 -35.74 2.08 -11.52
C ILE A 446 -37.12 1.69 -10.97
N ARG A 447 -37.30 1.64 -9.64
CA ARG A 447 -38.61 1.31 -9.02
C ARG A 447 -39.70 2.31 -9.41
N ILE A 448 -39.39 3.61 -9.44
CA ILE A 448 -40.33 4.64 -9.88
C ILE A 448 -40.71 4.41 -11.35
N SER A 449 -39.74 4.08 -12.20
CA SER A 449 -39.97 3.84 -13.63
C SER A 449 -40.82 2.58 -13.85
N GLN A 450 -40.58 1.51 -13.09
CA GLN A 450 -41.42 0.29 -13.11
C GLN A 450 -42.85 0.58 -12.66
N ALA A 451 -43.04 1.33 -11.57
CA ALA A 451 -44.38 1.71 -11.10
C ALA A 451 -45.14 2.56 -12.13
N LEU A 452 -44.46 3.43 -12.87
CA LEU A 452 -45.06 4.19 -13.97
C LEU A 452 -45.41 3.30 -15.17
N LEU A 453 -44.56 2.32 -15.49
CA LEU A 453 -44.83 1.34 -16.54
C LEU A 453 -46.02 0.45 -16.20
N ASP A 454 -46.12 -0.06 -14.97
CA ASP A 454 -47.26 -0.85 -14.50
C ASP A 454 -48.55 -0.03 -14.49
N ARG A 455 -48.48 1.25 -14.07
CA ARG A 455 -49.62 2.16 -14.14
C ARG A 455 -50.05 2.41 -15.58
N THR A 456 -49.10 2.50 -16.50
CA THR A 456 -49.42 2.67 -17.92
C THR A 456 -50.02 1.39 -18.50
N ALA A 457 -49.45 0.22 -18.21
CA ALA A 457 -49.96 -1.08 -18.65
C ALA A 457 -51.38 -1.36 -18.13
N THR A 458 -51.64 -1.07 -16.86
CA THR A 458 -52.98 -1.19 -16.26
C THR A 458 -53.96 -0.19 -16.85
N THR A 459 -53.53 1.04 -17.13
CA THR A 459 -54.37 2.04 -17.82
C THR A 459 -54.71 1.57 -19.23
N THR A 460 -53.74 1.01 -19.97
CA THR A 460 -53.96 0.43 -21.30
C THR A 460 -54.89 -0.77 -21.25
N ALA A 461 -54.73 -1.66 -20.27
CA ALA A 461 -55.61 -2.82 -20.08
C ALA A 461 -57.05 -2.40 -19.74
N ASN A 462 -57.22 -1.41 -18.86
CA ASN A 462 -58.54 -0.86 -18.55
C ASN A 462 -59.18 -0.15 -19.74
N LEU A 463 -58.38 0.55 -20.55
CA LEU A 463 -58.85 1.20 -21.77
C LEU A 463 -59.27 0.15 -22.80
N GLN A 464 -58.51 -0.93 -22.94
CA GLN A 464 -58.82 -2.04 -23.84
C GLN A 464 -60.07 -2.82 -23.39
N ALA A 465 -60.27 -2.99 -22.08
CA ALA A 465 -61.50 -3.56 -21.52
C ALA A 465 -62.71 -2.63 -21.74
N MET A 466 -62.55 -1.32 -21.56
CA MET A 466 -63.59 -0.32 -21.82
C MET A 466 -63.95 -0.23 -23.30
N ILE A 467 -62.96 -0.33 -24.20
CA ILE A 467 -63.19 -0.43 -25.65
C ILE A 467 -63.92 -1.73 -25.97
N GLY A 468 -63.53 -2.86 -25.38
CA GLY A 468 -64.23 -4.14 -25.54
C GLY A 468 -65.70 -4.05 -25.12
N ASP A 469 -65.98 -3.48 -23.95
CA ASP A 469 -67.34 -3.36 -23.40
C ASP A 469 -68.22 -2.37 -24.19
N THR A 470 -67.63 -1.27 -24.68
CA THR A 470 -68.33 -0.33 -25.58
C THR A 470 -68.59 -0.92 -26.97
N THR A 471 -67.70 -1.78 -27.48
CA THR A 471 -67.89 -2.45 -28.77
C THR A 471 -68.98 -3.52 -28.71
N VAL A 472 -69.11 -4.22 -27.57
CA VAL A 472 -70.20 -5.18 -27.33
C VAL A 472 -71.54 -4.46 -27.15
N ARG A 473 -71.59 -3.38 -26.36
CA ARG A 473 -72.82 -2.58 -26.20
C ARG A 473 -73.29 -1.87 -27.48
N TYR A 474 -72.39 -1.57 -28.41
CA TYR A 474 -72.76 -0.94 -29.70
C TYR A 474 -73.38 -1.93 -30.69
N LYS A 475 -73.14 -3.24 -30.51
CA LYS A 475 -73.64 -4.28 -31.42
C LYS A 475 -75.10 -4.67 -31.13
N ASP A 476 -75.59 -4.44 -29.92
CA ASP A 476 -76.90 -4.88 -29.44
C ASP A 476 -77.99 -3.78 -29.38
N SER A 477 -77.75 -2.57 -29.90
CA SER A 477 -78.77 -1.51 -29.92
C SER A 477 -79.39 -1.29 -31.31
N PRO A 478 -80.67 -1.64 -31.54
CA PRO A 478 -81.31 -1.55 -32.86
C PRO A 478 -81.68 -0.11 -33.28
N VAL A 479 -81.28 0.91 -32.52
CA VAL A 479 -81.72 2.31 -32.71
C VAL A 479 -80.68 3.16 -33.45
N TRP A 480 -79.38 2.85 -33.34
CA TRP A 480 -78.32 3.68 -33.93
C TRP A 480 -77.93 3.31 -35.37
N GLY A 481 -78.29 2.11 -35.85
CA GLY A 481 -78.07 1.69 -37.24
C GLY A 481 -78.85 2.53 -38.28
N ARG A 482 -79.85 3.32 -37.85
CA ARG A 482 -80.66 4.17 -38.74
C ARG A 482 -80.31 5.66 -38.75
N LEU A 483 -79.50 6.16 -37.81
CA LEU A 483 -79.17 7.59 -37.72
C LEU A 483 -77.88 7.98 -38.48
N PHE A 484 -76.93 7.06 -38.64
CA PHE A 484 -75.69 7.33 -39.39
C PHE A 484 -75.76 7.01 -40.89
N SER A 485 -76.91 6.53 -41.39
CA SER A 485 -77.10 6.22 -42.80
C SER A 485 -77.36 7.46 -43.67
N THR A 486 -77.68 8.62 -43.09
CA THR A 486 -78.22 9.78 -43.83
C THR A 486 -77.41 11.06 -43.72
N TYR A 487 -76.37 11.11 -42.89
CA TYR A 487 -75.51 12.30 -42.80
C TYR A 487 -74.30 12.17 -43.71
N SER A 488 -74.28 13.01 -44.75
CA SER A 488 -73.15 13.16 -45.67
C SER A 488 -71.88 13.53 -44.89
N ARG A 489 -70.76 12.86 -45.15
CA ARG A 489 -69.47 13.02 -44.45
C ARG A 489 -69.01 14.49 -44.33
N TRP A 490 -69.51 15.36 -45.20
CA TRP A 490 -69.27 16.80 -45.22
C TRP A 490 -69.90 17.57 -44.06
N THR A 491 -71.06 17.16 -43.53
CA THR A 491 -71.71 17.86 -42.40
C THR A 491 -70.96 17.61 -41.09
N VAL A 492 -70.41 16.40 -40.92
CA VAL A 492 -69.58 16.04 -39.74
C VAL A 492 -68.24 16.77 -39.78
N TYR A 493 -67.60 16.87 -40.95
CA TYR A 493 -66.38 17.65 -41.12
C TYR A 493 -66.59 19.15 -40.88
N GLY A 494 -67.72 19.72 -41.33
CA GLY A 494 -68.07 21.11 -41.08
C GLY A 494 -68.22 21.44 -39.60
N LEU A 495 -68.94 20.59 -38.84
CA LEU A 495 -69.12 20.77 -37.40
C LEU A 495 -67.81 20.67 -36.60
N LEU A 496 -66.93 19.73 -36.97
CA LEU A 496 -65.61 19.59 -36.36
C LEU A 496 -64.71 20.80 -36.64
N LEU A 497 -64.73 21.32 -37.87
CA LEU A 497 -64.01 22.54 -38.24
C LEU A 497 -64.53 23.77 -37.49
N SER A 498 -65.85 23.89 -37.29
CA SER A 498 -66.44 24.97 -36.51
C SER A 498 -66.06 24.90 -35.03
N LEU A 499 -65.98 23.70 -34.45
CA LEU A 499 -65.52 23.48 -33.07
C LEU A 499 -64.04 23.83 -32.90
N ILE A 500 -63.18 23.42 -33.83
CA ILE A 500 -61.74 23.71 -33.78
C ILE A 500 -61.47 25.20 -34.04
N ALA A 501 -62.23 25.84 -34.94
CA ALA A 501 -62.14 27.28 -35.18
C ALA A 501 -62.52 28.12 -33.95
N SER A 502 -63.40 27.60 -33.08
CA SER A 502 -63.80 28.29 -31.84
C SER A 502 -62.68 28.35 -30.79
N HIS A 503 -61.74 27.39 -30.82
CA HIS A 503 -60.63 27.32 -29.87
C HIS A 503 -59.30 27.80 -30.48
N HIS A 504 -59.00 27.45 -31.73
CA HIS A 504 -57.73 27.77 -32.39
C HIS A 504 -57.90 27.99 -33.90
N VAL A 505 -58.21 29.24 -34.28
CA VAL A 505 -58.40 29.66 -35.69
C VAL A 505 -57.25 29.27 -36.62
N LYS A 506 -56.00 29.33 -36.13
CA LYS A 506 -54.80 28.95 -36.92
C LYS A 506 -54.75 27.45 -37.26
N ALA A 507 -55.20 26.58 -36.36
CA ALA A 507 -55.27 25.14 -36.59
C ALA A 507 -56.41 24.77 -37.55
N ALA A 508 -57.54 25.46 -37.45
CA ALA A 508 -58.65 25.30 -38.39
C ALA A 508 -58.26 25.67 -39.83
N LEU A 509 -57.51 26.77 -40.01
CA LEU A 509 -56.99 27.18 -41.32
C LEU A 509 -55.99 26.16 -41.91
N ALA A 510 -55.10 25.61 -41.08
CA ALA A 510 -54.17 24.57 -41.51
C ALA A 510 -54.89 23.29 -41.97
N MET A 511 -55.92 22.87 -41.23
CA MET A 511 -56.72 21.69 -41.58
C MET A 511 -57.56 21.91 -42.85
N LEU A 512 -58.08 23.12 -43.08
CA LEU A 512 -58.74 23.49 -44.33
C LEU A 512 -57.78 23.46 -45.53
N ALA A 513 -56.54 23.95 -45.35
CA ALA A 513 -55.53 23.92 -46.41
C ALA A 513 -55.10 22.49 -46.76
N ILE A 514 -54.92 21.63 -45.75
CA ILE A 514 -54.61 20.20 -45.95
C ILE A 514 -55.79 19.48 -46.63
N GLY A 515 -57.03 19.77 -46.22
CA GLY A 515 -58.24 19.22 -46.84
C GLY A 515 -58.41 19.65 -48.30
N ALA A 516 -58.15 20.93 -48.62
CA ALA A 516 -58.20 21.45 -49.98
C ALA A 516 -57.11 20.82 -50.86
N PHE A 517 -55.89 20.66 -50.32
CA PHE A 517 -54.79 19.99 -51.02
C PHE A 517 -55.11 18.50 -51.29
N HIS A 518 -55.74 17.81 -50.34
CA HIS A 518 -56.20 16.43 -50.53
C HIS A 518 -57.32 16.28 -51.57
N LEU A 519 -58.23 17.26 -51.67
CA LEU A 519 -59.29 17.24 -52.68
C LEU A 519 -58.76 17.51 -54.09
N VAL A 520 -57.80 18.43 -54.22
CA VAL A 520 -57.16 18.72 -55.51
C VAL A 520 -56.34 17.53 -55.99
N THR A 521 -55.63 16.85 -55.09
CA THR A 521 -54.83 15.66 -55.44
C THR A 521 -55.68 14.42 -55.76
N THR A 522 -56.87 14.28 -55.18
CA THR A 522 -57.77 13.14 -55.46
C THR A 522 -58.69 13.33 -56.67
N LYS A 523 -58.85 14.55 -57.20
CA LYS A 523 -59.60 14.82 -58.44
C LYS A 523 -58.74 14.86 -59.71
N ILE A 524 -57.43 14.78 -59.57
CA ILE A 524 -56.45 14.80 -60.68
C ILE A 524 -55.95 13.37 -61.02
N LEU A 525 -56.36 12.34 -60.28
CA LEU A 525 -56.05 10.94 -60.58
C LEU A 525 -57.19 10.22 -61.30
#